data_AF-F3GM20-F1
#
_entry.id   AF-F3GM20-F1
#
_cell.length_a   1.000
_cell.length_b   1.000
_cell.length_c   1.000
_cell.angle_alpha   90.00
_cell.angle_beta   90.00
_cell.angle_gamma   90.00
#
_symmetry.space_group_name_H-M   'P 1'
#
loop_
_entity.id
_entity.type
_entity.pdbx_description
1 polymer ?
#
loop_
_entity_poly.entity_id
_entity_poly.type
_entity_poly.pdbx_seq_one_letter_code
_entity_poly.pdbx_strand_id
1 'polypeptide(L)'
;PDTETLKGLRDRAILAVLLYHGLRREEAAQLKTGDLQERRGIKHLRVHGKGSKIRFLPLHPVAADRIYAYLELDVKRAGGPGPLFRSMRGTTTGAGITANGLYTIVAQWARVAGIEVERLGVHGLRAT
;
A
#
# COMPACT_ATOMS: atom_id res chain seq x y z
N PRO A 1 -13.88 -0.36 -0.16
CA PRO A 1 -13.58 1.03 -0.53
C PRO A 1 -14.11 1.40 -1.92
N ASP A 2 -14.63 2.63 -2.03
CA ASP A 2 -15.14 3.26 -3.26
C ASP A 2 -14.09 3.27 -4.39
N THR A 3 -14.53 3.11 -5.63
CA THR A 3 -13.68 3.03 -6.83
C THR A 3 -13.63 4.31 -7.62
N GLU A 4 -14.54 5.25 -7.36
CA GLU A 4 -14.65 6.50 -8.09
C GLU A 4 -13.83 7.63 -7.44
N THR A 5 -13.33 7.40 -6.22
CA THR A 5 -12.53 8.37 -5.47
C THR A 5 -11.07 7.96 -5.35
N LEU A 6 -10.17 8.95 -5.45
CA LEU A 6 -8.74 8.76 -5.27
C LEU A 6 -8.39 8.13 -3.91
N LYS A 7 -9.07 8.55 -2.85
CA LYS A 7 -8.93 7.95 -1.51
C LYS A 7 -9.34 6.48 -1.52
N GLY A 8 -10.47 6.17 -2.15
CA GLY A 8 -10.99 4.81 -2.22
C GLY A 8 -10.05 3.87 -2.98
N LEU A 9 -9.54 4.29 -4.14
CA LEU A 9 -8.54 3.54 -4.90
C LEU A 9 -7.22 3.37 -4.14
N ARG A 10 -6.72 4.42 -3.47
CA ARG A 10 -5.54 4.31 -2.59
C ARG A 10 -5.75 3.26 -1.51
N ASP A 11 -6.88 3.31 -0.82
CA ASP A 11 -7.17 2.37 0.27
C ASP A 11 -7.31 0.93 -0.26
N ARG A 12 -7.90 0.71 -1.46
CA ARG A 12 -7.93 -0.61 -2.13
C ARG A 12 -6.53 -1.11 -2.44
N ALA A 13 -5.66 -0.26 -2.96
CA ALA A 13 -4.29 -0.60 -3.29
C ALA A 13 -3.48 -0.98 -2.03
N ILE A 14 -3.63 -0.20 -0.95
CA ILE A 14 -3.03 -0.49 0.36
C ILE A 14 -3.46 -1.87 0.86
N LEU A 15 -4.77 -2.14 0.88
CA LEU A 15 -5.29 -3.42 1.37
C LEU A 15 -4.80 -4.59 0.51
N ALA A 16 -4.79 -4.45 -0.81
CA ALA A 16 -4.29 -5.47 -1.71
C ALA A 16 -2.80 -5.77 -1.47
N VAL A 17 -1.96 -4.75 -1.34
CA VAL A 17 -0.54 -4.95 -1.04
C VAL A 17 -0.34 -5.67 0.29
N LEU A 18 -1.05 -5.26 1.34
CA LEU A 18 -0.92 -5.90 2.65
C LEU A 18 -1.39 -7.36 2.62
N LEU A 19 -2.52 -7.65 1.96
CA LEU A 19 -3.12 -8.99 1.90
C LEU A 19 -2.31 -9.96 1.03
N TYR A 20 -1.93 -9.56 -0.18
CA TYR A 20 -1.27 -10.45 -1.14
C TYR A 20 0.24 -10.56 -0.96
N HIS A 21 0.87 -9.63 -0.24
CA HIS A 21 2.33 -9.62 -0.05
C HIS A 21 2.76 -9.75 1.40
N GLY A 22 1.82 -9.73 2.35
CA GLY A 22 2.10 -9.93 3.77
C GLY A 22 3.15 -8.97 4.32
N LEU A 23 3.21 -7.75 3.78
CA LEU A 23 4.15 -6.71 4.20
C LEU A 23 3.85 -6.25 5.61
N ARG A 24 4.90 -5.90 6.35
CA ARG A 24 4.72 -5.14 7.58
C ARG A 24 4.21 -3.74 7.24
N ARG A 25 3.43 -3.13 8.14
CA ARG A 25 2.88 -1.77 7.94
C ARG A 25 4.00 -0.76 7.69
N GLU A 26 5.12 -0.90 8.39
CA GLU A 26 6.30 -0.05 8.23
C GLU A 26 6.93 -0.21 6.84
N GLU A 27 7.01 -1.43 6.32
CA GLU A 27 7.52 -1.69 4.97
C GLU A 27 6.59 -1.09 3.92
N ALA A 28 5.28 -1.29 4.06
CA ALA A 28 4.28 -0.74 3.13
C ALA A 28 4.24 0.80 3.14
N ALA A 29 4.42 1.43 4.29
CA ALA A 29 4.46 2.89 4.43
C ALA A 29 5.67 3.53 3.73
N GLN A 30 6.78 2.78 3.60
CA GLN A 30 8.01 3.25 2.99
C GLN A 30 8.10 2.99 1.48
N LEU A 31 7.12 2.29 0.90
CA LEU A 31 7.10 2.03 -0.54
C LEU A 31 7.07 3.34 -1.34
N LYS A 32 7.84 3.36 -2.41
CA LYS A 32 7.92 4.45 -3.38
C LYS A 32 7.43 3.98 -4.74
N THR A 33 7.05 4.91 -5.61
CA THR A 33 6.67 4.60 -6.99
C THR A 33 7.80 3.88 -7.74
N GLY A 34 9.06 4.24 -7.49
CA GLY A 34 10.24 3.59 -8.06
C GLY A 34 10.55 2.18 -7.50
N ASP A 35 9.77 1.70 -6.52
CA ASP A 35 9.85 0.32 -6.04
C ASP A 35 9.01 -0.64 -6.89
N LEU A 36 8.14 -0.13 -7.76
CA LEU A 36 7.51 -0.91 -8.82
C LEU A 36 8.53 -1.07 -9.95
N GLN A 37 9.05 -2.29 -10.10
CA GLN A 37 10.10 -2.59 -11.05
C GLN A 37 9.67 -3.72 -11.97
N GLU A 38 10.18 -3.72 -13.19
CA GLU A 38 10.04 -4.85 -14.09
C GLU A 38 11.38 -5.59 -14.19
N ARG A 39 11.34 -6.91 -14.02
CA ARG A 39 12.52 -7.77 -14.11
C ARG A 39 12.16 -8.97 -14.96
N ARG A 40 12.80 -9.10 -16.13
CA ARG A 40 12.59 -10.20 -17.09
C ARG A 40 11.10 -10.35 -17.48
N GLY A 41 10.41 -9.23 -17.76
CA GLY A 41 8.99 -9.21 -18.13
C GLY A 41 8.01 -9.39 -16.97
N ILE A 42 8.49 -9.54 -15.73
CA ILE A 42 7.65 -9.74 -14.55
C ILE A 42 7.72 -8.49 -13.67
N LYS A 43 6.56 -7.94 -13.33
CA LYS A 43 6.45 -6.83 -12.37
C LYS A 43 6.78 -7.32 -10.97
N HIS A 44 7.57 -6.54 -10.25
CA HIS A 44 8.03 -6.80 -8.91
C HIS A 44 7.82 -5.58 -8.03
N LEU A 45 7.58 -5.83 -6.75
CA LEU A 45 7.65 -4.84 -5.69
C LEU A 45 8.99 -4.99 -4.97
N ARG A 46 9.83 -3.95 -5.02
CA ARG A 46 11.06 -3.86 -4.23
C ARG A 46 10.72 -3.44 -2.80
N VAL A 47 11.05 -4.28 -1.83
CA VAL A 47 10.69 -4.05 -0.42
C VAL A 47 11.95 -3.92 0.43
N HIS A 48 11.98 -2.86 1.21
CA HIS A 48 13.04 -2.56 2.17
C HIS A 48 12.65 -3.09 3.56
N GLY A 49 13.30 -4.18 3.98
CA GLY A 49 13.08 -4.83 5.27
C GLY A 49 14.07 -4.40 6.36
N LYS A 50 14.00 -5.07 7.52
CA LYS A 50 14.86 -4.81 8.68
C LYS A 50 16.35 -4.99 8.33
N GLY A 51 17.19 -4.08 8.81
CA GLY A 51 18.65 -4.15 8.62
C GLY A 51 19.07 -3.88 7.18
N SER A 52 18.31 -3.02 6.46
CA SER A 52 18.56 -2.66 5.06
C SER A 52 18.50 -3.83 4.07
N LYS A 53 17.90 -4.96 4.47
CA LYS A 53 17.70 -6.11 3.57
C LYS A 53 16.66 -5.77 2.52
N ILE A 54 17.00 -5.97 1.25
CA ILE A 54 16.09 -5.75 0.12
C ILE A 54 15.61 -7.10 -0.40
N ARG A 55 14.32 -7.19 -0.70
CA ARG A 55 13.73 -8.33 -1.42
C ARG A 55 12.87 -7.83 -2.58
N PHE A 56 12.77 -8.66 -3.62
CA PHE A 56 11.91 -8.41 -4.77
C PHE A 56 10.78 -9.43 -4.72
N LEU A 57 9.56 -8.96 -4.53
CA LEU A 57 8.37 -9.81 -4.53
C LEU A 57 7.72 -9.72 -5.91
N PRO A 58 7.46 -10.84 -6.61
CA PRO A 58 6.60 -10.80 -7.80
C PRO A 58 5.28 -10.12 -7.44
N LEU A 59 4.92 -9.10 -8.21
CA LEU A 59 3.73 -8.29 -7.96
C LEU A 59 2.49 -9.12 -8.29
N HIS A 60 1.64 -9.33 -7.30
CA HIS A 60 0.43 -10.14 -7.46
C HIS A 60 -0.52 -9.41 -8.42
N PRO A 61 -1.18 -10.08 -9.38
CA PRO A 61 -2.00 -9.41 -10.40
C PRO A 61 -3.04 -8.45 -9.79
N VAL A 62 -3.78 -8.91 -8.77
CA VAL A 62 -4.76 -8.06 -8.08
C VAL A 62 -4.11 -6.85 -7.41
N ALA A 63 -2.93 -6.99 -6.81
CA ALA A 63 -2.23 -5.85 -6.22
C ALA A 63 -1.75 -4.88 -7.29
N ALA A 64 -1.25 -5.39 -8.43
CA ALA A 64 -0.87 -4.59 -9.59
C ALA A 64 -2.06 -3.75 -10.07
N ASP A 65 -3.19 -4.38 -10.36
CA ASP A 65 -4.37 -3.69 -10.89
C ASP A 65 -4.84 -2.57 -9.97
N ARG A 66 -4.86 -2.80 -8.64
CA ARG A 66 -5.28 -1.77 -7.68
C ARG A 66 -4.26 -0.66 -7.53
N ILE A 67 -2.96 -0.97 -7.58
CA ILE A 67 -1.91 0.05 -7.57
C ILE A 67 -2.01 0.92 -8.82
N TYR A 68 -2.13 0.32 -10.01
CA TYR A 68 -2.17 1.08 -11.26
C TYR A 68 -3.44 1.92 -11.40
N ALA A 69 -4.62 1.39 -11.04
CA ALA A 69 -5.85 2.18 -11.01
C ALA A 69 -5.74 3.40 -10.08
N TYR A 70 -5.10 3.23 -8.92
CA TYR A 70 -4.83 4.35 -8.02
C TYR A 70 -3.87 5.37 -8.63
N LEU A 71 -2.76 4.92 -9.24
CA LEU A 71 -1.77 5.81 -9.84
C LEU A 71 -2.32 6.58 -11.04
N GLU A 72 -3.19 5.96 -11.83
CA GLU A 72 -3.86 6.57 -12.98
C GLU A 72 -4.72 7.77 -12.59
N LEU A 73 -5.50 7.65 -11.50
CA LEU A 73 -6.32 8.75 -10.99
C LEU A 73 -5.49 9.80 -10.22
N ASP A 74 -4.27 9.47 -9.78
CA ASP A 74 -3.41 10.33 -8.95
C ASP A 74 -2.66 11.41 -9.75
N VAL A 75 -3.35 12.12 -10.64
CA VAL A 75 -2.76 13.06 -11.61
C VAL A 75 -2.00 14.25 -10.99
N LYS A 76 -2.27 14.56 -9.71
CA LYS A 76 -1.58 15.62 -8.95
C LYS A 76 -0.25 15.17 -8.34
N ARG A 77 0.25 13.99 -8.71
CA ARG A 77 1.53 13.47 -8.26
C ARG A 77 2.66 14.16 -9.03
N ALA A 78 3.69 14.59 -8.31
CA ALA A 78 4.91 15.09 -8.94
C ALA A 78 5.59 13.97 -9.76
N GLY A 79 6.11 14.29 -10.95
CA GLY A 79 6.69 13.32 -11.89
C GLY A 79 7.97 12.60 -11.45
N GLY A 80 8.39 12.74 -10.19
CA GLY A 80 9.61 12.14 -9.63
C GLY A 80 9.34 10.97 -8.67
N PRO A 81 10.42 10.32 -8.19
CA PRO A 81 10.30 9.27 -7.19
C PRO A 81 9.68 9.82 -5.90
N GLY A 82 8.55 9.25 -5.51
CA GLY A 82 7.78 9.69 -4.34
C GLY A 82 7.10 8.52 -3.64
N PRO A 83 6.47 8.76 -2.48
CA PRO A 83 5.77 7.73 -1.73
C PRO A 83 4.69 7.11 -2.60
N LEU A 84 4.63 5.78 -2.66
CA LEU A 84 3.59 5.06 -3.40
C LEU A 84 2.22 5.48 -2.86
N PHE A 85 2.02 5.32 -1.55
CA PHE A 85 0.78 5.73 -0.88
C PHE A 85 0.92 7.09 -0.22
N ARG A 86 0.12 8.06 -0.66
CA ARG A 86 0.15 9.43 -0.13
C ARG A 86 -0.87 9.62 0.99
N SER A 87 -0.50 10.40 1.99
CA SER A 87 -1.44 10.97 2.93
C SER A 87 -2.37 11.94 2.20
N MET A 88 -3.63 11.95 2.61
CA MET A 88 -4.69 12.82 2.08
C MET A 88 -5.33 13.64 3.21
N ARG A 89 -4.62 13.84 4.32
CA ARG A 89 -5.16 14.48 5.52
C ARG A 89 -4.33 15.70 5.90
N GLY A 90 -5.01 16.85 5.97
CA GLY A 90 -4.51 18.09 6.55
C GLY A 90 -3.17 18.54 5.97
N THR A 91 -2.28 18.99 6.85
CA THR A 91 -0.94 19.52 6.49
C THR A 91 0.02 18.49 5.92
N THR A 92 -0.28 17.19 6.06
CA THR A 92 0.55 16.10 5.52
C THR A 92 0.12 15.66 4.12
N THR A 93 -0.87 16.31 3.53
CA THR A 93 -1.40 15.94 2.21
C THR A 93 -0.29 15.93 1.17
N GLY A 94 -0.19 14.83 0.42
CA GLY A 94 0.86 14.62 -0.59
C GLY A 94 2.15 13.98 -0.06
N ALA A 95 2.42 14.03 1.26
CA ALA A 95 3.50 13.28 1.89
C ALA A 95 3.19 11.77 1.94
N GLY A 96 4.18 10.94 2.32
CA GLY A 96 3.96 9.51 2.49
C GLY A 96 3.01 9.19 3.64
N ILE A 97 2.15 8.18 3.46
CA ILE A 97 1.35 7.69 4.57
C ILE A 97 2.23 7.05 5.65
N THR A 98 1.92 7.28 6.92
CA THR A 98 2.66 6.66 8.03
C THR A 98 2.16 5.25 8.30
N ALA A 99 2.97 4.43 8.98
CA ALA A 99 2.55 3.08 9.43
C ALA A 99 1.28 3.13 10.31
N ASN A 100 1.14 4.17 11.14
CA ASN A 100 -0.07 4.40 11.93
C ASN A 100 -1.27 4.80 11.05
N GLY A 101 -1.04 5.61 10.01
CA GLY A 101 -2.08 5.94 9.01
C GLY A 101 -2.59 4.69 8.28
N LEU A 102 -1.69 3.77 7.92
CA LEU A 102 -2.07 2.47 7.36
C LEU A 102 -2.91 1.65 8.34
N TYR A 103 -2.52 1.62 9.63
CA TYR A 103 -3.30 0.95 10.66
C TYR A 103 -4.74 1.50 10.75
N THR A 104 -4.90 2.83 10.76
CA THR A 104 -6.23 3.46 10.78
C THR A 104 -7.07 3.08 9.56
N ILE A 105 -6.47 3.03 8.36
CA ILE A 105 -7.17 2.61 7.14
C ILE A 105 -7.61 1.15 7.24
N VAL A 106 -6.72 0.25 7.67
CA VAL A 106 -7.04 -1.18 7.79
C VAL A 106 -8.13 -1.38 8.84
N ALA A 107 -8.02 -0.77 10.01
CA ALA A 107 -9.03 -0.86 11.06
C ALA A 107 -10.38 -0.31 10.59
N GLN A 108 -10.39 0.81 9.86
CA GLN A 108 -11.61 1.37 9.26
C GLN A 108 -12.29 0.33 8.36
N TRP A 109 -11.56 -0.27 7.43
CA TRP A 109 -12.14 -1.19 6.44
C TRP A 109 -12.45 -2.57 7.00
N ALA A 110 -11.71 -3.04 8.01
CA ALA A 110 -12.07 -4.25 8.76
C ALA A 110 -13.43 -4.09 9.46
N ARG A 111 -13.65 -2.94 10.13
CA ARG A 111 -14.94 -2.61 10.75
C ARG A 111 -16.08 -2.55 9.73
N VAL A 112 -15.85 -1.93 8.57
CA VAL A 112 -16.85 -1.88 7.48
C VAL A 112 -17.17 -3.28 6.95
N ALA A 113 -16.20 -4.18 6.94
CA ALA A 113 -16.37 -5.57 6.52
C ALA A 113 -16.97 -6.48 7.62
N GLY A 114 -17.28 -5.96 8.80
CA GLY A 114 -17.76 -6.76 9.94
C GLY A 114 -16.71 -7.71 10.51
N ILE A 115 -15.42 -7.44 10.29
CA ILE A 115 -14.32 -8.26 10.81
C ILE A 115 -13.96 -7.72 12.19
N GLU A 116 -14.20 -8.51 13.23
CA GLU A 116 -13.69 -8.21 14.56
C GLU A 116 -12.18 -8.45 14.60
N VAL A 117 -11.42 -7.38 14.81
CA VAL A 117 -9.97 -7.47 14.90
C VAL A 117 -9.55 -7.28 16.35
N GLU A 118 -9.45 -8.39 17.07
CA GLU A 118 -9.09 -8.39 18.49
C GLU A 118 -7.73 -7.71 18.73
N ARG A 119 -6.77 -7.89 17.79
CA ARG A 119 -5.50 -7.16 17.69
C ARG A 119 -5.03 -7.12 16.24
N LEU A 120 -5.09 -5.96 15.57
CA LEU A 120 -4.39 -5.69 14.29
C LEU A 120 -2.86 -5.55 14.51
N GLY A 121 -2.31 -6.33 15.45
CA GLY A 121 -0.92 -6.32 15.84
C GLY A 121 -0.11 -7.27 14.97
N VAL A 122 0.95 -6.72 14.34
CA VAL A 122 2.09 -7.34 13.65
C VAL A 122 1.88 -8.48 12.62
N HIS A 123 0.74 -9.19 12.61
CA HIS A 123 0.52 -10.41 11.81
C HIS A 123 -0.90 -10.58 11.24
N GLY A 124 -1.89 -9.76 11.62
CA GLY A 124 -3.32 -10.01 11.31
C GLY A 124 -3.77 -9.98 9.84
N LEU A 125 -2.89 -9.64 8.89
CA LEU A 125 -3.17 -9.71 7.44
C LEU A 125 -2.25 -10.66 6.68
N ARG A 126 -1.37 -11.39 7.38
CA ARG A 126 -0.54 -12.43 6.76
C ARG A 126 -1.36 -13.71 6.69
N ALA A 127 -1.72 -14.15 5.49
CA ALA A 127 -2.03 -15.55 5.28
C ALA A 127 -0.75 -16.35 5.55
N THR A 128 -0.78 -17.22 6.57
CA THR A 128 0.23 -18.27 6.77
C THR A 128 0.00 -19.37 5.76
#